data_AF-G9XLI6-F1
#
_entry.id   AF-G9XLI6-F1
#
_cell.length_a   1.000
_cell.length_b   1.000
_cell.length_c   1.000
_cell.angle_alpha   90.00
_cell.angle_beta   90.00
_cell.angle_gamma   90.00
#
_symmetry.space_group_name_H-M   'P 1'
#
loop_
_entity.id
_entity.type
_entity.pdbx_description
1 polymer ?
#
loop_
_entity_poly.entity_id
_entity_poly.type
_entity_poly.pdbx_seq_one_letter_code
_entity_poly.pdbx_strand_id
1 'polypeptide(L)'
;MLFPELDDFLRTVLSYVKFSFDKKAIRSELESHLWDRIEDYLEQGYEEEAAVHLAVEGMGEPKEIGIELNKQHNPLIGWLWWLTNKAVVLLVAINLLIYGIPITDSLLADEPSKDIPPTDIVYDLKVDEKVYLDDTVIEFTRVILKKNGELSIIYKYYDTRFWGRGWSLGGIGRISDNLENEYWSGSGSSNGGIVTKGIRTFKDFDKTAEILIISYDHFNRSYRVEIPLKAGDVHE
;
A
#
# COMPACT_ATOMS: atom_id res chain seq x y z
N MET A 1 39.83 -26.60 -18.75
CA MET A 1 38.77 -27.57 -18.40
C MET A 1 39.33 -28.95 -18.65
N LEU A 2 39.06 -29.91 -17.77
CA LEU A 2 39.73 -31.22 -17.80
C LEU A 2 39.33 -32.06 -19.04
N PHE A 3 38.14 -31.81 -19.63
CA PHE A 3 37.66 -32.53 -20.82
C PHE A 3 36.93 -31.63 -21.84
N PRO A 4 37.53 -31.33 -23.01
CA PRO A 4 36.91 -30.46 -24.02
C PRO A 4 35.70 -31.10 -24.73
N GLU A 5 35.64 -32.42 -24.87
CA GLU A 5 34.50 -33.13 -25.48
C GLU A 5 33.20 -32.95 -24.67
N LEU A 6 33.27 -33.10 -23.35
CA LEU A 6 32.12 -32.91 -22.45
C LEU A 6 31.55 -31.50 -22.55
N ASP A 7 32.42 -30.49 -22.56
CA ASP A 7 32.01 -29.10 -22.71
C ASP A 7 31.39 -28.81 -24.07
N ASP A 8 31.92 -29.38 -25.15
CA ASP A 8 31.37 -29.21 -26.50
C ASP A 8 29.99 -29.87 -26.62
N PHE A 9 29.81 -31.05 -26.04
CA PHE A 9 28.52 -31.72 -25.94
C PHE A 9 27.50 -30.85 -25.20
N LEU A 10 27.80 -30.42 -23.97
CA LEU A 10 26.90 -29.58 -23.16
C LEU A 10 26.58 -28.26 -23.87
N ARG A 11 27.58 -27.61 -24.47
CA ARG A 11 27.39 -26.37 -25.23
C ARG A 11 26.47 -26.58 -26.42
N THR A 12 26.65 -27.68 -27.16
CA THR A 12 25.84 -28.01 -28.32
C THR A 12 24.39 -28.26 -27.91
N VAL A 13 24.14 -29.10 -26.90
CA VAL A 13 22.78 -29.36 -26.38
C VAL A 13 22.09 -28.05 -25.96
N LEU A 14 22.76 -27.23 -25.14
CA LEU A 14 22.22 -25.97 -24.63
C LEU A 14 22.02 -24.89 -25.70
N SER A 15 22.67 -25.02 -26.87
CA SER A 15 22.47 -24.08 -27.99
C SER A 15 21.08 -24.22 -28.63
N TYR A 16 20.49 -25.41 -28.57
CA TYR A 16 19.15 -25.69 -29.11
C TYR A 16 18.02 -25.35 -28.11
N VAL A 17 18.33 -25.26 -26.82
CA VAL A 17 17.39 -24.79 -25.79
C VAL A 17 17.22 -23.27 -25.89
N LYS A 18 16.01 -22.80 -26.22
CA LYS A 18 15.72 -21.36 -26.40
C LYS A 18 15.42 -20.65 -25.08
N PHE A 19 14.85 -21.36 -24.11
CA PHE A 19 14.51 -20.76 -22.82
C PHE A 19 15.74 -20.65 -21.92
N SER A 20 16.26 -19.44 -21.74
CA SER A 20 17.54 -19.19 -21.07
C SER A 20 17.52 -19.48 -19.56
N PHE A 21 16.37 -19.34 -18.90
CA PHE A 21 16.26 -19.54 -17.45
C PHE A 21 16.46 -21.01 -17.04
N ASP A 22 16.07 -21.95 -17.90
CA ASP A 22 16.21 -23.39 -17.62
C ASP A 22 17.58 -23.96 -18.03
N LYS A 23 18.37 -23.23 -18.85
CA LYS A 23 19.69 -23.69 -19.31
C LYS A 23 20.62 -24.09 -18.17
N LYS A 24 20.55 -23.39 -17.04
CA LYS A 24 21.39 -23.69 -15.88
C LYS A 24 20.99 -25.02 -15.23
N ALA A 25 19.69 -25.26 -15.07
CA ALA A 25 19.18 -26.51 -14.51
C ALA A 25 19.48 -27.69 -15.46
N ILE A 26 19.17 -27.53 -16.74
CA ILE A 26 19.45 -28.52 -17.79
C ILE A 26 20.95 -28.86 -17.84
N ARG A 27 21.84 -27.86 -17.78
CA ARG A 27 23.29 -28.11 -17.75
C ARG A 27 23.68 -28.97 -16.56
N SER A 28 23.19 -28.63 -15.37
CA SER A 28 23.52 -29.35 -14.14
C SER A 28 23.07 -30.81 -14.17
N GLU A 29 21.89 -31.07 -14.74
CA GLU A 29 21.34 -32.43 -14.87
C GLU A 29 22.16 -33.26 -15.87
N LEU A 30 22.44 -32.71 -17.05
CA LEU A 30 23.26 -33.38 -18.06
C LEU A 30 24.69 -33.62 -17.58
N GLU A 31 25.27 -32.66 -16.86
CA GLU A 31 26.61 -32.79 -16.27
C GLU A 31 26.63 -33.89 -15.21
N SER A 32 25.61 -33.98 -14.35
CA SER A 32 25.48 -35.09 -13.39
C SER A 32 25.43 -36.44 -14.10
N HIS A 33 24.58 -36.60 -15.12
CA HIS A 33 24.47 -37.84 -15.86
C HIS A 33 25.75 -38.25 -16.60
N LEU A 34 26.50 -37.27 -17.11
CA LEU A 34 27.80 -37.53 -17.73
C LEU A 34 28.81 -38.00 -16.69
N TRP A 35 28.86 -37.37 -15.52
CA TRP A 35 29.76 -37.77 -14.44
C TRP A 35 29.45 -39.17 -13.92
N ASP A 36 28.18 -39.50 -13.71
CA ASP A 36 27.75 -40.84 -13.30
C ASP A 36 28.27 -41.90 -14.29
N ARG A 37 28.15 -41.65 -15.60
CA ARG A 37 28.65 -42.57 -16.64
C ARG A 37 30.17 -42.64 -16.72
N ILE A 38 30.86 -41.52 -16.51
CA ILE A 38 32.33 -41.49 -16.48
C ILE A 38 32.82 -42.36 -15.31
N GLU A 39 32.20 -42.20 -14.13
CA GLU A 39 32.52 -42.99 -12.94
C GLU A 39 32.28 -44.48 -13.19
N ASP A 40 31.16 -44.86 -13.80
CA ASP A 40 30.86 -46.25 -14.18
C ASP A 40 31.95 -46.86 -15.08
N TYR A 41 32.48 -46.12 -16.06
CA TYR A 41 33.55 -46.61 -16.95
C TYR A 41 34.92 -46.66 -16.25
N LEU A 42 35.21 -45.70 -15.36
CA LEU A 42 36.43 -45.74 -14.55
C LEU A 42 36.44 -46.96 -13.62
N GLU A 43 35.31 -47.29 -13.00
CA GLU A 43 35.16 -48.49 -12.16
C GLU A 43 35.34 -49.80 -12.97
N GLN A 44 34.97 -49.78 -14.25
CA GLN A 44 35.22 -50.89 -15.17
C GLN A 44 36.68 -50.99 -15.65
N GLY A 45 37.54 -50.04 -15.26
CA GLY A 45 38.97 -50.05 -15.54
C GLY A 45 39.37 -49.36 -16.86
N TYR A 46 38.49 -48.55 -17.45
CA TYR A 46 38.85 -47.72 -18.60
C TYR A 46 39.73 -46.54 -18.16
N GLU A 47 40.63 -46.09 -19.05
CA GLU A 47 41.36 -44.84 -18.82
C GLU A 47 40.42 -43.63 -18.92
N GLU A 48 40.78 -42.54 -18.23
CA GLU A 48 39.96 -41.34 -18.06
C GLU A 48 39.50 -40.72 -19.39
N GLU A 49 40.38 -40.60 -20.38
CA GLU A 49 40.01 -40.09 -21.72
C GLU A 49 39.01 -41.02 -22.43
N ALA A 50 39.20 -42.34 -22.33
CA ALA A 50 38.30 -43.32 -22.93
C ALA A 50 36.93 -43.35 -22.22
N ALA A 51 36.91 -43.22 -20.89
CA ALA A 51 35.70 -43.14 -20.09
C ALA A 51 34.84 -41.93 -20.46
N VAL A 52 35.47 -40.76 -20.65
CA VAL A 52 34.79 -39.54 -21.10
C VAL A 52 34.22 -39.69 -22.50
N HIS A 53 35.01 -40.21 -23.44
CA HIS A 53 34.56 -40.42 -24.81
C HIS A 53 33.33 -41.35 -24.86
N LEU A 54 33.41 -42.49 -24.16
CA LEU A 54 32.31 -43.46 -24.06
C LEU A 54 31.08 -42.89 -23.35
N ALA A 55 31.27 -42.05 -22.33
CA ALA A 55 30.16 -41.40 -21.65
C ALA A 55 29.41 -40.42 -22.57
N VAL A 56 30.13 -39.59 -23.33
CA VAL A 56 29.55 -38.66 -24.31
C VAL A 56 28.89 -39.41 -25.46
N GLU A 57 29.57 -40.40 -26.05
CA GLU A 57 29.02 -41.24 -27.13
C GLU A 57 27.73 -41.93 -26.67
N GLY A 58 27.72 -42.47 -25.45
CA GLY A 58 26.57 -43.15 -24.88
C GLY A 58 25.37 -42.24 -24.61
N MET A 59 25.55 -40.92 -24.49
CA MET A 59 24.44 -39.98 -24.34
C MET A 59 23.64 -39.81 -25.63
N GLY A 60 24.27 -40.06 -26.78
CA GLY A 60 23.68 -39.91 -28.11
C GLY A 60 23.89 -38.52 -28.73
N GLU A 61 23.12 -38.22 -29.78
CA GLU A 61 23.32 -37.02 -30.59
C GLU A 61 22.91 -35.73 -29.84
N PRO A 62 23.85 -34.80 -29.56
CA PRO A 62 23.58 -33.60 -28.74
C PRO A 62 22.51 -32.67 -29.35
N LYS A 63 22.41 -32.67 -30.68
CA LYS A 63 21.39 -31.89 -31.39
C LYS A 63 19.98 -32.41 -31.13
N GLU A 64 19.79 -33.73 -31.15
CA GLU A 64 18.47 -34.33 -30.93
C GLU A 64 18.00 -34.11 -29.49
N ILE A 65 18.90 -34.33 -28.53
CA ILE A 65 18.67 -34.07 -27.09
C ILE A 65 18.27 -32.61 -26.88
N GLY A 66 19.02 -31.65 -27.46
CA GLY A 66 18.73 -30.23 -27.32
C GLY A 66 17.39 -29.81 -27.93
N ILE A 67 16.99 -30.40 -29.06
CA ILE A 67 15.67 -30.16 -29.68
C ILE A 67 14.54 -30.69 -28.79
N GLU A 68 14.69 -31.89 -28.23
CA GLU A 68 13.67 -32.50 -27.40
C GLU A 68 13.52 -31.78 -26.06
N LEU A 69 14.64 -31.42 -25.43
CA LEU A 69 14.64 -30.55 -24.25
C LEU A 69 13.99 -29.20 -24.55
N ASN A 70 14.21 -28.59 -25.71
CA ASN A 70 13.55 -27.34 -26.07
C ASN A 70 12.01 -27.48 -26.23
N LYS A 71 11.50 -28.67 -26.58
CA LYS A 71 10.05 -28.92 -26.63
C LYS A 71 9.47 -29.06 -25.23
N GLN A 72 10.15 -29.79 -24.36
CA GLN A 72 9.74 -29.97 -22.96
C GLN A 72 9.79 -28.63 -22.19
N HIS A 73 10.86 -27.86 -22.41
CA HIS A 73 11.07 -26.52 -21.86
C HIS A 73 10.52 -25.45 -22.80
N ASN A 74 9.19 -25.44 -22.98
CA ASN A 74 8.54 -24.52 -23.92
C ASN A 74 8.84 -23.06 -23.55
N PRO A 75 9.60 -22.32 -24.39
CA PRO A 75 10.05 -20.98 -24.07
C PRO A 75 8.89 -19.99 -23.91
N LEU A 76 7.79 -20.17 -24.62
CA LEU A 76 6.65 -19.26 -24.55
C LEU A 76 5.96 -19.31 -23.19
N ILE A 77 5.81 -20.52 -22.63
CA ILE A 77 5.19 -20.72 -21.32
C ILE A 77 6.11 -20.17 -20.22
N GLY A 78 7.41 -20.44 -20.32
CA GLY A 78 8.40 -19.92 -19.37
C GLY A 78 8.45 -18.39 -19.33
N TRP A 79 8.47 -17.73 -20.51
CA TRP A 79 8.45 -16.26 -20.59
C TRP A 79 7.12 -15.68 -20.09
N LEU A 80 5.99 -16.30 -20.41
CA LEU A 80 4.68 -15.85 -19.93
C LEU A 80 4.59 -15.95 -18.40
N TRP A 81 5.03 -17.06 -17.82
CA TRP A 81 5.06 -17.25 -16.37
C TRP A 81 5.98 -16.22 -15.69
N TRP A 82 7.17 -16.00 -16.23
CA TRP A 82 8.08 -14.98 -15.71
C TRP A 82 7.49 -13.57 -15.77
N LEU A 83 6.90 -13.19 -16.91
CA LEU A 83 6.32 -11.86 -17.11
C LEU A 83 5.11 -11.64 -16.20
N THR A 84 4.22 -12.63 -16.09
CA THR A 84 3.04 -12.56 -15.23
C THR A 84 3.43 -12.45 -13.76
N ASN A 85 4.42 -13.22 -13.30
CA ASN A 85 4.95 -13.08 -11.93
C ASN A 85 5.50 -11.67 -11.66
N LYS A 86 6.28 -11.11 -12.58
CA LYS A 86 6.81 -9.74 -12.41
C LYS A 86 5.70 -8.69 -12.45
N ALA A 87 4.70 -8.86 -13.30
CA ALA A 87 3.54 -7.98 -13.35
C ALA A 87 2.74 -8.02 -12.04
N VAL A 88 2.50 -9.21 -11.47
CA VAL A 88 1.81 -9.36 -10.18
C VAL A 88 2.58 -8.70 -9.05
N VAL A 89 3.89 -8.94 -8.94
CA VAL A 89 4.74 -8.30 -7.92
C VAL A 89 4.69 -6.77 -8.04
N LEU A 90 4.77 -6.25 -9.27
CA LEU A 90 4.68 -4.81 -9.52
C LEU A 90 3.30 -4.25 -9.12
N LEU A 91 2.21 -4.93 -9.48
CA LEU A 91 0.84 -4.55 -9.12
C LEU A 91 0.65 -4.51 -7.60
N VAL A 92 1.16 -5.51 -6.88
CA VAL A 92 1.11 -5.53 -5.42
C VAL A 92 1.90 -4.37 -4.84
N ALA A 93 3.12 -4.10 -5.33
CA ALA A 93 3.94 -2.99 -4.86
C ALA A 93 3.27 -1.62 -5.10
N ILE A 94 2.64 -1.43 -6.26
CA ILE A 94 1.88 -0.21 -6.58
C ILE A 94 0.69 -0.04 -5.63
N ASN A 95 -0.06 -1.11 -5.37
CA ASN A 95 -1.19 -1.03 -4.42
C ASN A 95 -0.73 -0.74 -2.99
N LEU A 96 0.38 -1.34 -2.55
CA LEU A 96 0.97 -1.02 -1.24
C LEU A 96 1.41 0.43 -1.14
N LEU A 97 1.96 1.01 -2.22
CA LEU A 97 2.35 2.43 -2.22
C LEU A 97 1.12 3.36 -2.24
N ILE A 98 0.11 3.03 -3.05
CA ILE A 98 -1.09 3.87 -3.18
C ILE A 98 -1.97 3.82 -1.93
N TYR A 99 -2.14 2.65 -1.32
CA TYR A 99 -3.07 2.45 -0.20
C TYR A 99 -2.37 2.25 1.14
N GLY A 100 -1.22 1.57 1.15
CA GLY A 100 -0.50 1.29 2.39
C GLY A 100 -0.06 2.57 3.11
N ILE A 101 0.52 3.54 2.40
CA ILE A 101 0.97 4.80 3.00
C ILE A 101 -0.21 5.60 3.60
N PRO A 102 -1.32 5.85 2.88
CA PRO A 102 -2.48 6.53 3.48
C PRO A 102 -3.13 5.77 4.64
N ILE A 103 -3.12 4.43 4.62
CA ILE A 103 -3.60 3.61 5.75
C ILE A 103 -2.70 3.83 6.97
N THR A 104 -1.38 3.76 6.80
CA THR A 104 -0.45 3.98 7.91
C THR A 104 -0.58 5.38 8.49
N ASP A 105 -0.73 6.40 7.63
CA ASP A 105 -0.94 7.77 8.08
C ASP A 105 -2.25 7.90 8.87
N SER A 106 -3.34 7.27 8.43
CA SER A 106 -4.62 7.26 9.17
C SER A 106 -4.55 6.52 10.51
N LEU A 107 -3.77 5.45 10.60
CA LEU A 107 -3.61 4.67 11.83
C LEU A 107 -2.69 5.36 12.84
N LEU A 108 -1.60 5.95 12.37
CA LEU A 108 -0.60 6.62 13.19
C LEU A 108 -0.92 8.10 13.45
N ALA A 109 -1.93 8.63 12.78
CA ALA A 109 -2.46 9.96 13.00
C ALA A 109 -2.74 10.25 14.48
N ASP A 110 -1.89 11.08 15.08
CA ASP A 110 -2.08 11.63 16.42
C ASP A 110 -3.46 12.29 16.54
N GLU A 111 -4.01 12.24 17.75
CA GLU A 111 -5.25 12.95 18.03
C GLU A 111 -5.01 14.47 18.03
N PRO A 112 -5.73 15.25 17.20
CA PRO A 112 -5.54 16.70 17.12
C PRO A 112 -5.77 17.43 18.44
N SER A 113 -6.42 16.78 19.41
CA SER A 113 -6.74 17.34 20.73
C SER A 113 -5.61 17.25 21.75
N LYS A 114 -4.56 16.46 21.48
CA LYS A 114 -3.50 16.12 22.44
C LYS A 114 -2.63 17.32 22.83
N ASP A 115 -2.52 18.31 21.94
CA ASP A 115 -1.72 19.52 22.15
C ASP A 115 -2.47 20.64 22.88
N ILE A 116 -3.74 20.41 23.26
CA ILE A 116 -4.54 21.41 24.00
C ILE A 116 -4.33 21.17 25.50
N PRO A 117 -3.67 22.09 26.23
CA PRO A 117 -3.45 21.93 27.67
C PRO A 117 -4.80 21.94 28.42
N PRO A 118 -5.05 21.00 29.34
CA PRO A 118 -6.32 20.90 30.08
C PRO A 118 -6.65 22.12 30.94
N THR A 119 -5.66 22.97 31.27
CA THR A 119 -5.77 24.06 32.26
C THR A 119 -6.55 25.28 31.76
N ASP A 120 -6.75 25.41 30.45
CA ASP A 120 -7.36 26.59 29.81
C ASP A 120 -8.72 26.31 29.17
N ILE A 121 -9.32 25.16 29.46
CA ILE A 121 -10.59 24.72 28.87
C ILE A 121 -11.76 25.23 29.71
N VAL A 122 -12.75 25.85 29.06
CA VAL A 122 -14.05 26.26 29.66
C VAL A 122 -15.02 25.09 29.60
N TYR A 123 -15.12 24.43 28.45
CA TYR A 123 -15.85 23.17 28.34
C TYR A 123 -15.23 22.28 27.25
N ASP A 124 -15.42 20.99 27.45
CA ASP A 124 -15.00 19.92 26.56
C ASP A 124 -16.19 19.00 26.31
N LEU A 125 -16.79 19.15 25.14
CA LEU A 125 -17.95 18.38 24.75
C LEU A 125 -17.53 17.28 23.77
N LYS A 126 -17.75 16.03 24.17
CA LYS A 126 -17.68 14.90 23.24
C LYS A 126 -18.98 14.87 22.42
N VAL A 127 -18.82 14.88 21.10
CA VAL A 127 -19.91 14.91 20.13
C VAL A 127 -19.83 13.63 19.28
N ASP A 128 -20.96 13.10 18.84
CA ASP A 128 -21.00 11.97 17.88
C ASP A 128 -22.03 12.28 16.79
N GLU A 129 -21.83 13.42 16.13
CA GLU A 129 -22.70 13.90 15.07
C GLU A 129 -22.08 13.60 13.72
N LYS A 130 -22.85 12.95 12.83
CA LYS A 130 -22.41 12.52 11.51
C LYS A 130 -23.24 13.17 10.43
N VAL A 131 -22.57 13.73 9.45
CA VAL A 131 -23.19 14.25 8.24
C VAL A 131 -22.62 13.60 7.00
N TYR A 132 -23.49 13.48 6.01
CA TYR A 132 -23.17 12.89 4.71
C TYR A 132 -23.13 14.00 3.68
N LEU A 133 -22.03 14.07 2.96
CA LEU A 133 -21.83 14.94 1.82
C LEU A 133 -21.50 14.06 0.61
N ASP A 134 -22.53 13.66 -0.11
CA ASP A 134 -22.46 12.63 -1.16
C ASP A 134 -21.85 11.32 -0.60
N ASP A 135 -20.70 10.92 -1.13
CA ASP A 135 -19.94 9.74 -0.69
C ASP A 135 -19.02 10.02 0.51
N THR A 136 -18.93 11.27 0.99
CA THR A 136 -18.05 11.66 2.10
C THR A 136 -18.84 11.72 3.41
N VAL A 137 -18.35 11.01 4.44
CA VAL A 137 -18.89 11.12 5.79
C VAL A 137 -18.00 12.04 6.59
N ILE A 138 -18.59 13.01 7.29
CA ILE A 138 -17.92 13.88 8.25
C ILE A 138 -18.52 13.58 9.63
N GLU A 139 -17.68 13.21 10.58
CA GLU A 139 -18.04 12.94 11.97
C GLU A 139 -17.39 13.99 12.87
N PHE A 140 -18.21 14.79 13.55
CA PHE A 140 -17.77 15.74 14.56
C PHE A 140 -17.63 14.99 15.89
N THR A 141 -16.42 14.92 16.41
CA THR A 141 -16.09 14.06 17.56
C THR A 141 -15.97 14.82 18.87
N ARG A 142 -15.55 16.09 18.81
CA ARG A 142 -15.28 16.88 20.02
C ARG A 142 -15.31 18.37 19.72
N VAL A 143 -15.84 19.15 20.66
CA VAL A 143 -15.86 20.62 20.61
C VAL A 143 -15.28 21.13 21.93
N ILE A 144 -14.27 21.99 21.84
CA ILE A 144 -13.53 22.50 22.99
C ILE A 144 -13.56 24.02 22.93
N LEU A 145 -14.06 24.68 23.98
CA LEU A 145 -13.96 26.13 24.13
C LEU A 145 -12.91 26.46 25.18
N LYS A 146 -11.98 27.35 24.84
CA LYS A 146 -10.94 27.83 25.76
C LYS A 146 -11.34 29.13 26.47
N LYS A 147 -10.71 29.42 27.60
CA LYS A 147 -10.95 30.63 28.41
C LYS A 147 -10.70 31.93 27.64
N ASN A 148 -9.80 31.90 26.67
CA ASN A 148 -9.48 33.03 25.78
C ASN A 148 -10.52 33.26 24.67
N GLY A 149 -11.60 32.47 24.58
CA GLY A 149 -12.62 32.59 23.54
C GLY A 149 -12.31 31.84 22.25
N GLU A 150 -11.28 30.98 22.24
CA GLU A 150 -11.01 30.10 21.10
C GLU A 150 -11.89 28.85 21.14
N LEU A 151 -12.68 28.64 20.08
CA LEU A 151 -13.49 27.44 19.87
C LEU A 151 -12.78 26.49 18.91
N SER A 152 -12.36 25.32 19.39
CA SER A 152 -11.76 24.25 18.60
C SER A 152 -12.76 23.13 18.33
N ILE A 153 -13.06 22.88 17.05
CA ILE A 153 -13.92 21.80 16.57
C ILE A 153 -13.03 20.71 15.99
N ILE A 154 -13.14 19.49 16.53
CA ILE A 154 -12.41 18.32 16.07
C ILE A 154 -13.39 17.42 15.31
N TYR A 155 -12.96 16.99 14.14
CA TYR A 155 -13.75 16.19 13.24
C TYR A 155 -12.86 15.16 12.55
N LYS A 156 -13.49 14.12 12.01
CA LYS A 156 -12.85 13.22 11.05
C LYS A 156 -13.74 13.06 9.84
N TYR A 157 -13.14 12.85 8.68
CA TYR A 157 -13.89 12.55 7.48
C TYR A 157 -13.23 11.45 6.66
N TYR A 158 -14.04 10.72 5.91
CA TYR A 158 -13.62 9.63 5.05
C TYR A 158 -14.61 9.42 3.92
N ASP A 159 -14.12 8.87 2.81
CA ASP A 159 -14.92 8.50 1.64
C ASP A 159 -15.49 7.08 1.84
N THR A 160 -16.74 6.87 1.45
CA THR A 160 -17.43 5.58 1.53
C THR A 160 -17.17 4.68 0.33
N ARG A 161 -16.57 5.21 -0.74
CA ARG A 161 -16.28 4.44 -1.95
C ARG A 161 -15.06 3.55 -1.75
N PHE A 162 -15.18 2.32 -2.26
CA PHE A 162 -14.17 1.28 -2.15
C PHE A 162 -12.79 1.65 -2.76
N TRP A 163 -12.75 2.57 -3.74
CA TRP A 163 -11.51 3.13 -4.34
C TRP A 163 -11.45 4.66 -4.23
N GLY A 164 -12.37 5.27 -3.48
CA GLY A 164 -12.44 6.72 -3.32
C GLY A 164 -11.30 7.20 -2.45
N ARG A 165 -10.44 8.07 -2.99
CA ARG A 165 -9.46 8.81 -2.19
C ARG A 165 -10.06 10.07 -1.54
N GLY A 166 -11.38 10.28 -1.69
CA GLY A 166 -12.02 11.55 -1.37
C GLY A 166 -11.47 12.71 -2.20
N TRP A 167 -12.13 13.85 -2.12
CA TRP A 167 -11.46 15.13 -2.30
C TRP A 167 -11.04 15.63 -0.92
N SER A 168 -9.98 16.43 -0.83
CA SER A 168 -9.68 17.09 0.43
C SER A 168 -10.88 17.96 0.84
N LEU A 169 -11.33 17.82 2.08
CA LEU A 169 -12.40 18.67 2.59
C LEU A 169 -11.86 20.10 2.68
N GLY A 170 -12.35 21.00 1.81
CA GLY A 170 -11.93 22.41 1.81
C GLY A 170 -12.29 23.18 3.09
N GLY A 171 -13.21 22.62 3.90
CA GLY A 171 -13.59 23.12 5.21
C GLY A 171 -14.90 22.49 5.70
N ILE A 172 -15.18 22.61 6.99
CA ILE A 172 -16.40 22.11 7.65
C ILE A 172 -17.62 23.04 7.47
N GLY A 173 -17.56 23.97 6.52
CA GLY A 173 -18.62 24.95 6.31
C GLY A 173 -18.49 26.21 7.17
N ARG A 174 -19.59 26.94 7.27
CA ARG A 174 -19.78 28.15 8.08
C ARG A 174 -20.12 27.76 9.51
N ILE A 175 -19.54 28.50 10.44
CA ILE A 175 -19.80 28.35 11.87
C ILE A 175 -20.62 29.54 12.34
N SER A 176 -21.74 29.27 12.99
CA SER A 176 -22.59 30.29 13.60
C SER A 176 -23.14 29.82 14.94
N ASP A 177 -23.80 30.71 15.66
CA ASP A 177 -24.47 30.40 16.93
C ASP A 177 -25.97 30.72 16.90
N ASN A 178 -26.66 30.49 18.01
CA ASN A 178 -28.07 30.85 18.20
C ASN A 178 -28.32 32.36 18.38
N LEU A 179 -27.27 33.17 18.47
CA LEU A 179 -27.32 34.63 18.59
C LEU A 179 -27.10 35.33 17.23
N GLU A 180 -27.10 34.57 16.14
CA GLU A 180 -26.85 35.03 14.77
C GLU A 180 -25.42 35.57 14.54
N ASN A 181 -24.45 35.23 15.40
CA ASN A 181 -23.04 35.53 15.15
C ASN A 181 -22.46 34.53 14.14
N GLU A 182 -21.57 35.00 13.26
CA GLU A 182 -20.81 34.15 12.33
C GLU A 182 -19.31 34.20 12.61
N TYR A 183 -18.66 33.03 12.61
CA TYR A 183 -17.25 32.87 12.91
C TYR A 183 -16.47 32.38 11.69
N TRP A 184 -15.66 33.27 11.13
CA TRP A 184 -14.82 32.98 9.95
C TRP A 184 -13.32 32.99 10.26
N SER A 185 -12.88 33.82 11.20
CA SER A 185 -11.47 33.97 11.57
C SER A 185 -10.98 32.78 12.38
N GLY A 186 -9.94 32.09 11.89
CA GLY A 186 -9.45 30.89 12.54
C GLY A 186 -8.24 30.24 11.89
N SER A 187 -7.75 29.19 12.53
CA SER A 187 -6.73 28.28 12.00
C SER A 187 -7.30 26.88 11.83
N GLY A 188 -6.62 26.06 11.04
CA GLY A 188 -7.00 24.69 10.83
C GLY A 188 -5.82 23.82 10.47
N SER A 189 -5.84 22.59 10.94
CA SER A 189 -4.93 21.55 10.50
C SER A 189 -5.69 20.25 10.34
N SER A 190 -5.21 19.41 9.43
CA SER A 190 -5.70 18.06 9.23
C SER A 190 -4.53 17.18 8.84
N ASN A 191 -4.56 15.92 9.25
CA ASN A 191 -3.65 14.93 8.69
C ASN A 191 -4.14 14.47 7.31
N GLY A 192 -3.28 13.76 6.58
CA GLY A 192 -3.69 13.03 5.38
C GLY A 192 -4.05 11.58 5.73
N GLY A 193 -4.65 10.87 4.77
CA GLY A 193 -4.93 9.44 4.88
C GLY A 193 -6.31 9.06 4.38
N ILE A 194 -6.67 7.79 4.52
CA ILE A 194 -8.01 7.27 4.18
C ILE A 194 -9.08 7.84 5.12
N VAL A 195 -8.77 7.90 6.40
CA VAL A 195 -9.52 8.63 7.42
C VAL A 195 -8.68 9.84 7.80
N THR A 196 -9.18 11.02 7.46
CA THR A 196 -8.57 12.29 7.85
C THR A 196 -9.17 12.75 9.16
N LYS A 197 -8.33 13.10 10.14
CA LYS A 197 -8.71 13.82 11.36
C LYS A 197 -8.26 15.28 11.21
N GLY A 198 -9.13 16.21 11.57
CA GLY A 198 -8.86 17.63 11.50
C GLY A 198 -9.33 18.38 12.74
N ILE A 199 -8.74 19.55 12.93
CA ILE A 199 -9.13 20.53 13.93
C ILE A 199 -9.32 21.89 13.23
N ARG A 200 -10.39 22.58 13.58
CA ARG A 200 -10.64 23.98 13.19
C ARG A 200 -10.81 24.81 14.45
N THR A 201 -10.00 25.84 14.59
CA THR A 201 -10.06 26.75 15.73
C THR A 201 -10.53 28.11 15.26
N PHE A 202 -11.59 28.62 15.88
CA PHE A 202 -12.18 29.93 15.63
C PHE A 202 -11.90 30.83 16.83
N LYS A 203 -11.73 32.13 16.57
CA LYS A 203 -11.49 33.13 17.63
C LYS A 203 -12.78 33.85 18.00
N ASP A 204 -12.78 34.42 19.19
CA ASP A 204 -13.80 35.33 19.69
C ASP A 204 -15.22 34.72 19.75
N PHE A 205 -15.31 33.41 20.06
CA PHE A 205 -16.60 32.72 20.20
C PHE A 205 -17.37 33.24 21.43
N ASP A 206 -18.66 33.49 21.26
CA ASP A 206 -19.51 34.01 22.33
C ASP A 206 -19.78 32.90 23.37
N LYS A 207 -19.35 33.15 24.61
CA LYS A 207 -19.49 32.19 25.70
C LYS A 207 -20.93 32.03 26.18
N THR A 208 -21.82 32.94 25.79
CA THR A 208 -23.25 32.91 26.12
C THR A 208 -24.06 32.10 25.11
N ALA A 209 -23.45 31.69 23.98
CA ALA A 209 -24.09 30.83 23.00
C ALA A 209 -24.45 29.46 23.59
N GLU A 210 -25.68 29.03 23.37
CA GLU A 210 -26.22 27.74 23.83
C GLU A 210 -26.15 26.68 22.73
N ILE A 211 -26.03 27.09 21.46
CA ILE A 211 -26.01 26.17 20.31
C ILE A 211 -24.91 26.61 19.36
N LEU A 212 -24.04 25.66 19.02
CA LEU A 212 -23.10 25.78 17.91
C LEU A 212 -23.74 25.22 16.65
N ILE A 213 -23.81 26.03 15.60
CA ILE A 213 -24.40 25.66 14.32
C ILE A 213 -23.26 25.54 13.31
N ILE A 214 -23.14 24.36 12.70
CA ILE A 214 -22.21 24.09 11.61
C ILE A 214 -23.02 23.87 10.36
N SER A 215 -22.89 24.76 9.38
CA SER A 215 -23.65 24.69 8.14
C SER A 215 -22.76 24.70 6.92
N TYR A 216 -23.04 23.82 5.97
CA TYR A 216 -22.39 23.81 4.66
C TYR A 216 -23.49 24.00 3.62
N ASP A 217 -23.30 24.96 2.72
CA ASP A 217 -24.16 25.14 1.55
C ASP A 217 -23.30 25.61 0.38
N HIS A 218 -22.87 24.65 -0.43
CA HIS A 218 -22.06 24.96 -1.60
C HIS A 218 -22.19 23.87 -2.68
N PHE A 219 -22.19 24.29 -3.95
CA PHE A 219 -22.32 23.41 -5.11
C PHE A 219 -23.52 22.44 -5.04
N ASN A 220 -24.69 22.92 -4.62
CA ASN A 220 -25.91 22.11 -4.49
C ASN A 220 -25.80 20.95 -3.49
N ARG A 221 -24.90 21.08 -2.50
CA ARG A 221 -24.72 20.14 -1.41
C ARG A 221 -24.81 20.91 -0.11
N SER A 222 -25.59 20.38 0.83
CA SER A 222 -25.75 21.04 2.11
C SER A 222 -25.91 20.07 3.27
N TYR A 223 -25.45 20.51 4.42
CA TYR A 223 -25.77 19.91 5.70
C TYR A 223 -25.84 21.01 6.76
N ARG A 224 -26.53 20.70 7.84
CA ARG A 224 -26.61 21.57 9.01
C ARG A 224 -26.61 20.70 10.25
N VAL A 225 -25.67 20.97 11.15
CA VAL A 225 -25.55 20.32 12.46
C VAL A 225 -25.74 21.38 13.52
N GLU A 226 -26.55 21.06 14.50
CA GLU A 226 -26.73 21.87 15.70
C GLU A 226 -26.18 21.08 16.87
N ILE A 227 -25.15 21.61 17.52
CA ILE A 227 -24.51 20.98 18.67
C ILE A 227 -24.93 21.81 19.90
N PRO A 228 -25.76 21.27 20.80
CA PRO A 228 -26.12 21.96 22.03
C PRO A 228 -24.88 22.11 22.90
N LEU A 229 -24.52 23.35 23.18
CA LEU A 229 -23.47 23.71 24.12
C LEU A 229 -24.10 23.74 25.51
N LYS A 230 -23.55 23.00 26.46
CA LYS A 230 -23.93 23.22 27.86
C LYS A 230 -23.41 24.61 28.26
N ALA A 231 -24.32 25.53 28.55
CA ALA A 231 -23.97 26.70 29.33
C ALA A 231 -23.44 26.22 30.70
N GLY A 232 -22.10 26.19 30.84
CA GLY A 232 -21.38 25.99 32.09
C GLY A 232 -21.65 24.69 32.87
N ASP A 233 -20.83 23.67 32.65
CA ASP A 233 -20.13 23.11 33.81
C ASP A 233 -18.86 23.97 33.95
N VAL A 234 -19.00 25.12 34.60
CA VAL A 234 -17.86 25.92 35.02
C VAL A 234 -17.10 25.05 36.01
N HIS A 235 -16.04 24.40 35.56
CA HIS A 235 -15.01 23.96 36.49
C HIS A 235 -14.38 25.24 37.07
N GLU A 236 -14.94 25.71 38.18
CA GLU A 236 -14.26 26.60 39.13
C GLU A 236 -12.94 25.97 39.59
#